data_AF-A0A497QWW5-F1
#
_entry.id   AF-A0A497QWW5-F1
#
_cell.length_a   1.000
_cell.length_b   1.000
_cell.length_c   1.000
_cell.angle_alpha   90.00
_cell.angle_beta   90.00
_cell.angle_gamma   90.00
#
_symmetry.space_group_name_H-M   'P 1'
#
loop_
_entity.id
_entity.type
_entity.pdbx_description
1 polymer ?
#
loop_
_entity_poly.entity_id
_entity_poly.type
_entity_poly.pdbx_seq_one_letter_code
_entity_poly.pdbx_strand_id
1 'polypeptide(L)' 'MTATMIKKKKADKLTSLPELSPNCPYCGSKNVFGMSRVVGYFSVIENWNASKRAELKRRQKGNYWTEKEL' A
#
# COMPACT_ATOMS: atom_id res chain seq x y z
N MET A 1 -51.49 8.91 4.92
CA MET A 1 -50.43 8.79 3.90
C MET A 1 -49.75 10.15 3.85
N THR A 2 -48.62 10.37 4.50
CA THR A 2 -47.30 10.21 3.86
C THR A 2 -46.20 10.21 4.94
N ALA A 3 -45.34 9.19 4.94
CA ALA A 3 -44.11 9.19 5.73
C ALA A 3 -42.97 9.72 4.85
N THR A 4 -42.48 10.92 5.14
CA THR A 4 -41.35 11.52 4.43
C THR A 4 -40.05 10.89 4.90
N MET A 5 -39.45 10.06 4.04
CA MET A 5 -38.16 9.41 4.29
C MET A 5 -37.02 10.45 4.23
N ILE A 6 -36.44 10.81 5.37
CA ILE A 6 -35.21 11.59 5.43
C ILE A 6 -34.06 10.67 4.99
N LYS A 7 -33.62 10.82 3.72
CA LYS A 7 -32.41 10.18 3.22
C LYS A 7 -31.20 10.73 3.97
N LYS A 8 -30.62 9.95 4.89
CA LYS A 8 -29.28 10.19 5.42
C LYS A 8 -28.29 10.10 4.26
N LYS A 9 -27.86 11.24 3.71
CA LYS A 9 -26.66 11.30 2.87
C LYS A 9 -25.47 10.91 3.75
N LYS A 10 -24.88 9.74 3.47
CA LYS A 10 -23.70 9.28 4.19
C LYS A 10 -22.52 10.17 3.77
N ALA A 11 -21.88 10.73 4.79
CA ALA A 11 -20.74 11.63 4.80
C ALA A 11 -19.80 11.52 3.59
N ASP A 12 -19.71 12.62 2.85
CA ASP A 12 -18.49 13.35 2.51
C ASP A 12 -17.21 12.51 2.32
N LYS A 13 -17.06 12.06 1.07
CA LYS A 13 -15.83 12.14 0.26
C LYS A 13 -14.55 12.54 1.01
N LEU A 14 -13.93 11.63 1.75
CA LEU A 14 -12.52 11.72 2.17
C LEU A 14 -11.67 10.77 1.33
N THR A 15 -11.63 11.00 0.02
CA THR A 15 -10.76 10.25 -0.92
C THR A 15 -10.38 11.15 -2.09
N SER A 16 -9.74 12.28 -1.79
CA SER A 16 -9.16 13.16 -2.81
C SER A 16 -7.69 13.46 -2.56
N LEU A 17 -6.97 12.57 -1.86
CA LEU A 17 -5.52 12.57 -1.97
C LEU A 17 -5.18 11.98 -3.34
N PRO A 18 -4.42 12.67 -4.19
CA PRO A 18 -3.96 12.07 -5.44
C PRO A 18 -3.24 10.77 -5.08
N GLU A 19 -3.73 9.67 -5.65
CA GLU A 19 -3.05 8.39 -5.58
C GLU A 19 -1.62 8.66 -6.07
N LEU A 20 -0.63 8.54 -5.18
CA LEU A 20 0.76 8.88 -5.47
C LEU A 20 1.30 7.83 -6.43
N SER A 21 0.97 7.99 -7.71
CA SER A 21 1.39 7.06 -8.74
C SER A 21 2.91 7.17 -8.90
N PRO A 22 3.66 6.07 -8.80
CA PRO A 22 5.10 6.12 -8.90
C PRO A 22 5.48 6.56 -10.32
N ASN A 23 6.12 7.71 -10.43
CA ASN A 23 6.63 8.26 -11.68
C ASN A 23 8.02 8.85 -11.46
N CYS A 24 8.84 8.85 -12.50
CA CYS A 24 10.17 9.45 -12.46
C CYS A 24 10.04 10.98 -12.38
N PRO A 25 10.56 11.65 -11.35
CA PRO A 25 10.43 13.10 -11.20
C PRO A 25 11.20 13.91 -12.25
N TYR A 26 12.11 13.27 -12.99
CA TYR A 26 12.92 13.92 -14.02
C TYR A 26 12.25 13.92 -15.40
N CYS A 27 11.66 12.80 -15.83
CA CYS A 27 11.08 12.64 -17.17
C CYS A 27 9.58 12.29 -17.19
N GLY A 28 8.95 12.11 -16.04
CA GLY A 28 7.54 11.71 -15.93
C GLY A 28 7.24 10.26 -16.31
N SER A 29 8.26 9.46 -16.64
CA SER A 29 8.08 8.06 -17.03
C SER A 29 7.44 7.23 -15.91
N LYS A 30 6.51 6.36 -16.29
CA LYS A 30 5.88 5.35 -15.42
C LYS A 30 6.69 4.04 -15.35
N ASN A 31 7.77 3.92 -16.12
CA ASN A 31 8.65 2.75 -16.10
C ASN A 31 9.59 2.82 -14.87
N VAL A 32 9.00 2.64 -13.69
CA VAL A 32 9.67 2.63 -12.39
C VAL A 32 9.30 1.35 -11.65
N PHE A 33 10.17 0.90 -10.75
CA PHE A 33 9.99 -0.32 -9.97
C PHE A 33 10.31 -0.07 -8.50
N GLY A 34 9.75 -0.90 -7.63
CA GLY A 34 9.99 -0.86 -6.19
C GLY A 34 11.31 -1.54 -5.85
N MET A 35 12.11 -0.92 -4.97
CA MET A 35 13.28 -1.57 -4.39
C MET A 35 13.27 -1.44 -2.86
N SER A 36 13.77 -2.45 -2.17
CA SER A 36 13.90 -2.45 -0.72
C SER A 36 15.20 -3.13 -0.28
N ARG A 37 15.66 -2.78 0.92
CA ARG A 37 16.91 -3.30 1.48
C ARG A 37 16.70 -4.64 2.16
N VAL A 38 17.54 -5.62 1.81
CA VAL A 38 17.59 -6.97 2.38
C VAL A 38 19.04 -7.27 2.76
N VAL A 39 19.29 -7.57 4.04
CA VAL A 39 20.63 -7.95 4.58
C VAL A 39 21.77 -7.06 4.06
N GLY A 40 21.55 -5.75 4.02
CA GLY A 40 22.58 -4.78 3.68
C GLY A 40 22.55 -4.24 2.25
N TYR A 41 21.95 -4.92 1.27
CA TYR A 41 21.90 -4.48 -0.14
C TYR A 41 20.47 -4.22 -0.65
N PHE A 42 20.32 -3.46 -1.74
CA PHE A 42 19.03 -3.19 -2.37
C PHE A 42 18.66 -4.28 -3.38
N SER A 43 17.39 -4.67 -3.39
CA SER A 43 16.83 -5.61 -4.36
C SER A 43 15.48 -5.11 -4.89
N VAL A 44 15.22 -5.41 -6.15
CA VAL A 44 13.93 -5.17 -6.84
C VAL A 44 12.84 -6.06 -6.23
N ILE A 45 11.74 -5.46 -5.79
CA ILE A 45 10.66 -6.12 -5.02
C ILE A 45 9.84 -7.05 -5.92
N GLU A 46 9.65 -6.68 -7.18
CA GLU A 46 8.90 -7.42 -8.19
C GLU A 46 9.48 -8.83 -8.40
N ASN A 47 10.81 -8.96 -8.27
CA ASN A 47 11.53 -10.23 -8.41
C ASN A 47 11.47 -11.11 -7.14
N TRP A 48 10.81 -10.67 -6.07
CA TRP A 48 10.75 -11.43 -4.82
C TRP A 48 9.75 -12.58 -4.92
N ASN A 49 9.94 -13.61 -4.09
CA ASN A 49 8.95 -14.65 -3.92
C ASN A 49 7.82 -14.19 -2.99
N ALA A 50 6.76 -15.01 -2.87
CA ALA A 50 5.60 -14.68 -2.05
C ALA A 50 5.94 -14.46 -0.57
N SER A 51 6.86 -15.25 0.00
CA SER A 51 7.24 -15.14 1.41
C SER A 51 7.95 -13.82 1.72
N LYS A 52 8.87 -13.38 0.87
CA LYS A 52 9.54 -12.08 1.02
C LYS A 52 8.58 -10.89 0.88
N ARG A 53 7.61 -10.97 -0.05
CA ARG A 53 6.57 -9.93 -0.16
C ARG A 53 5.67 -9.87 1.08
N ALA A 54 5.33 -11.03 1.64
CA ALA A 54 4.54 -11.11 2.88
C ALA A 54 5.33 -10.53 4.07
N GLU A 55 6.62 -10.85 4.17
CA GLU A 55 7.54 -10.27 5.16
C GLU A 55 7.62 -8.75 5.04
N LEU A 56 7.79 -8.20 3.84
CA LEU A 56 7.81 -6.75 3.61
C LEU A 56 6.51 -6.07 4.06
N LYS A 57 5.37 -6.68 3.75
CA LYS A 57 4.05 -6.19 4.18
C LYS A 57 3.91 -6.19 5.71
N ARG A 58 4.52 -7.16 6.40
CA ARG A 58 4.55 -7.21 7.87
C ARG A 58 5.48 -6.12 8.44
N ARG A 59 6.67 -5.91 7.85
CA ARG A 59 7.58 -4.80 8.20
C ARG A 59 6.92 -3.43 8.09
N GLN A 60 6.17 -3.18 7.02
CA GLN A 60 5.43 -1.93 6.83
C GLN A 60 4.35 -1.70 7.90
N LYS A 61 3.84 -2.78 8.51
CA LYS A 61 2.89 -2.73 9.63
C LYS A 61 3.59 -2.67 11.00
N GLY A 62 4.92 -2.74 11.04
CA GLY A 62 5.68 -2.84 12.29
C GLY A 62 5.53 -4.18 13.01
N ASN A 63 4.98 -5.21 12.35
CA ASN A 63 4.90 -6.55 12.93
C ASN A 63 6.13 -7.37 12.53
N TYR A 64 7.07 -7.52 13.45
CA TYR A 64 8.32 -8.27 13.22
C TYR A 64 8.27 -9.70 13.77
N TRP A 65 7.17 -10.09 14.42
CA TRP A 65 7.03 -11.40 15.05
C TRP A 65 6.67 -12.47 14.02
N THR A 66 7.25 -13.66 14.17
CA THR A 66 6.85 -14.83 13.41
C THR A 66 5.75 -15.57 14.16
N GLU A 67 4.64 -15.90 13.48
CA GLU A 67 3.50 -16.68 14.01
C GLU A 67 3.87 -18.10 14.51
N LYS A 68 5.16 -18.45 14.59
CA LYS A 68 5.66 -19.72 15.13
C LYS A 68 5.84 -19.75 16.66
N GLU A 69 5.53 -18.67 17.36
CA GLU A 69 5.67 -18.58 18.83
C GLU A 69 4.37 -18.10 19.51
N LEU A 70 3.23 -18.70 19.15
CA LEU A 70 2.00 -18.70 19.94
C LEU A 70 1.49 -20.12 20.12
#